data_AF-A0A1H0VTJ1-F1
#
_entry.id   AF-A0A1H0VTJ1-F1
#
_cell.length_a   1.000
_cell.length_b   1.000
_cell.length_c   1.000
_cell.angle_alpha   90.00
_cell.angle_beta   90.00
_cell.angle_gamma   90.00
#
_symmetry.space_group_name_H-M   'P 1'
#
loop_
_entity.id
_entity.type
_entity.pdbx_description
1 polymer ?
#
loop_
_entity_poly.entity_id
_entity_poly.type
_entity_poly.pdbx_seq_one_letter_code
_entity_poly.pdbx_strand_id
1 'polypeptide(L)'
;MPTPFIPFTMRATVREDHKRSFRTDIERLTGGHRGWAPLDVVKSTDTQALLRGAIAQSVHTATDESLARYLQARFVADNDIYLDLTVRIGR
;
A
#
# COMPACT_ATOMS: atom_id res chain seq x y z
N MET A 1 22.24 8.66 10.61
CA MET A 1 22.36 8.05 9.27
C MET A 1 20.99 8.09 8.61
N PRO A 2 20.87 8.37 7.30
CA PRO A 2 19.58 8.27 6.62
C PRO A 2 19.10 6.82 6.64
N THR A 3 17.85 6.60 7.05
CA THR A 3 17.23 5.27 7.02
C THR A 3 17.07 4.85 5.56
N PRO A 4 17.59 3.68 5.16
CA PRO A 4 17.47 3.25 3.77
C PRO A 4 16.00 2.99 3.43
N PHE A 5 15.58 3.38 2.24
CA PHE A 5 14.26 3.05 1.73
C PHE A 5 14.28 1.67 1.08
N ILE A 6 13.36 0.82 1.52
CA ILE A 6 13.19 -0.55 1.03
C ILE A 6 12.11 -0.54 -0.05
N PRO A 7 12.42 -0.95 -1.29
CA PRO A 7 11.42 -1.07 -2.34
C PRO A 7 10.49 -2.25 -2.04
N PHE A 8 9.21 -2.11 -2.38
CA PHE A 8 8.25 -3.20 -2.31
C PHE A 8 7.24 -3.10 -3.44
N THR A 9 6.59 -4.22 -3.70
CA THR A 9 5.39 -4.30 -4.53
C THR A 9 4.21 -4.64 -3.64
N MET A 10 3.05 -4.07 -3.94
CA MET A 10 1.84 -4.25 -3.17
C MET A 10 0.68 -4.51 -4.12
N ARG A 11 -0.06 -5.59 -3.87
CA ARG A 11 -1.35 -5.86 -4.50
C ARG A 11 -2.45 -5.44 -3.53
N ALA A 12 -3.22 -4.45 -3.92
CA ALA A 12 -4.47 -4.10 -3.27
C ALA A 12 -5.63 -4.82 -3.98
N THR A 13 -6.46 -5.51 -3.22
CA THR A 13 -7.67 -6.16 -3.72
C THR A 13 -8.88 -5.58 -3.01
N VAL A 14 -9.94 -5.38 -3.77
CA VAL A 14 -11.21 -4.90 -3.26
C VAL A 14 -11.84 -5.90 -2.30
N ARG A 15 -12.37 -5.40 -1.18
CA ARG A 15 -13.26 -6.17 -0.32
C ARG A 15 -14.66 -6.19 -0.92
N GLU A 16 -15.37 -7.31 -0.80
CA GLU A 16 -16.69 -7.49 -1.43
C GLU A 16 -17.67 -6.36 -1.09
N ASP A 17 -17.64 -5.88 0.16
CA ASP A 17 -18.53 -4.83 0.65
C ASP A 17 -18.13 -3.40 0.20
N HIS A 18 -16.94 -3.21 -0.37
CA HIS A 18 -16.37 -1.90 -0.70
C HIS A 18 -16.11 -1.70 -2.21
N LYS A 19 -16.71 -2.53 -3.07
CA LYS A 19 -16.51 -2.49 -4.55
C LYS A 19 -16.75 -1.13 -5.18
N ARG A 20 -17.73 -0.36 -4.70
CA ARG A 20 -18.07 0.96 -5.28
C ARG A 20 -16.99 2.03 -5.00
N SER A 21 -16.18 1.84 -3.95
CA SER A 21 -15.17 2.81 -3.52
C SER A 21 -13.76 2.49 -4.02
N PHE A 22 -13.53 1.29 -4.57
CA PHE A 22 -12.18 0.81 -4.88
C PHE A 22 -11.36 1.77 -5.76
N ARG A 23 -11.94 2.27 -6.86
CA ARG A 23 -11.23 3.19 -7.75
C ARG A 23 -10.84 4.49 -7.04
N THR A 24 -11.77 5.05 -6.27
CA THR A 24 -11.52 6.24 -5.45
C THR A 24 -10.48 5.98 -4.36
N ASP A 25 -10.48 4.79 -3.77
CA ASP A 25 -9.47 4.40 -2.78
C ASP A 25 -8.08 4.29 -3.40
N ILE A 26 -7.95 3.69 -4.59
CA ILE A 26 -6.68 3.65 -5.33
C ILE A 26 -6.21 5.05 -5.70
N GLU A 27 -7.09 5.92 -6.19
CA GLU A 27 -6.76 7.31 -6.48
C GLU A 27 -6.28 8.07 -5.23
N ARG A 28 -6.92 7.84 -4.07
CA ARG A 28 -6.48 8.39 -2.78
C ARG A 28 -5.14 7.81 -2.34
N LEU A 29 -4.87 6.53 -2.62
CA LEU A 29 -3.59 5.89 -2.30
C LEU A 29 -2.42 6.56 -3.05
N THR A 30 -2.63 7.00 -4.30
CA THR A 30 -1.56 7.47 -5.19
C THR A 30 -1.55 8.98 -5.42
N GLY A 31 -2.66 9.67 -5.19
CA GLY A 31 -2.75 11.14 -5.31
C GLY A 31 -2.30 11.88 -4.03
N GLY A 32 -2.29 11.19 -2.88
CA GLY A 32 -1.81 11.76 -1.62
C GLY A 32 -0.29 11.89 -1.62
N HIS A 33 0.22 13.09 -1.30
CA HIS A 33 1.64 13.32 -1.01
C HIS A 33 2.03 12.59 0.29
N ARG A 34 2.14 11.27 0.23
CA ARG A 34 2.53 10.43 1.36
C ARG A 34 4.03 10.53 1.53
N GLY A 35 4.45 11.54 2.30
CA GLY A 35 5.87 11.77 2.63
C GLY A 35 6.55 10.57 3.31
N TRP A 36 5.79 9.57 3.78
CA TRP A 36 6.30 8.37 4.42
C TRP A 36 6.39 7.14 3.49
N ALA A 37 5.68 7.12 2.35
CA ALA A 37 5.75 6.04 1.36
C ALA A 37 5.20 6.50 0.00
N PRO A 38 6.05 6.91 -0.97
CA PRO A 38 5.62 7.11 -2.34
C PRO A 38 5.05 5.79 -2.90
N LEU A 39 3.89 5.88 -3.56
CA LEU A 39 3.19 4.75 -4.18
C LEU A 39 2.84 5.11 -5.62
N ASP A 40 3.32 4.31 -6.55
CA ASP A 40 3.01 4.41 -7.97
C ASP A 40 2.12 3.25 -8.40
N VAL A 41 1.03 3.53 -9.13
CA VAL A 41 0.21 2.48 -9.74
C VAL A 41 0.96 1.90 -10.93
N VAL A 42 1.27 0.61 -10.86
CA VAL A 42 1.83 -0.16 -11.99
C VAL A 42 0.72 -0.66 -12.90
N LYS A 43 -0.36 -1.18 -12.30
CA LYS A 43 -1.52 -1.70 -13.02
C LYS A 43 -2.76 -1.60 -12.14
N SER A 44 -3.90 -1.18 -12.68
CA SER A 44 -5.18 -1.22 -11.98
C SER A 44 -6.26 -1.87 -12.85
N THR A 45 -7.12 -2.64 -12.21
CA THR A 45 -8.41 -3.11 -12.73
C THR A 45 -9.51 -2.58 -11.82
N ASP A 46 -10.76 -2.99 -12.07
CA ASP A 46 -11.90 -2.57 -11.23
C ASP A 46 -11.92 -3.23 -9.85
N THR A 47 -11.15 -4.30 -9.64
CA THR A 47 -11.14 -5.07 -8.40
C THR A 47 -9.76 -5.20 -7.77
N GLN A 48 -8.70 -4.89 -8.51
CA GLN A 48 -7.32 -5.10 -8.07
C GLN A 48 -6.40 -4.01 -8.60
N ALA A 49 -5.42 -3.63 -7.79
CA ALA A 49 -4.36 -2.73 -8.19
C ALA A 49 -3.01 -3.29 -7.73
N LEU A 50 -2.04 -3.25 -8.64
CA LEU A 50 -0.63 -3.47 -8.36
C LEU A 50 0.05 -2.11 -8.24
N LEU A 51 0.66 -1.88 -7.09
CA LEU A 51 1.39 -0.68 -6.76
C LEU A 51 2.85 -1.03 -6.50
N ARG A 52 3.73 -0.09 -6.80
CA ARG A 52 5.14 -0.13 -6.38
C ARG A 52 5.36 1.02 -5.41
N GLY A 53 6.12 0.76 -4.36
CA GLY A 53 6.46 1.79 -3.40
C GLY A 53 7.83 1.60 -2.80
N ALA A 54 8.22 2.57 -1.99
CA ALA A 54 9.39 2.49 -1.15
C ALA A 54 9.04 3.03 0.24
N ILE A 55 9.52 2.37 1.30
CA ILE A 55 9.30 2.80 2.69
C ILE A 55 10.61 2.75 3.45
N ALA A 56 10.80 3.65 4.41
CA ALA A 56 11.95 3.61 5.29
C ALA A 56 12.05 2.26 6.04
N GLN A 57 13.26 1.69 6.08
CA GLN A 57 13.53 0.45 6.79
C GLN A 57 13.13 0.59 8.26
N SER A 58 12.34 -0.37 8.74
CA SER A 58 11.86 -0.41 10.12
C SER A 58 11.61 -1.85 10.57
N VAL A 59 11.18 -2.02 11.82
CA VAL A 59 10.73 -3.33 12.33
C VAL A 59 9.60 -3.94 11.48
N HIS A 60 8.82 -3.10 10.78
CA HIS A 60 7.72 -3.52 9.92
C HIS A 60 8.17 -3.97 8.53
N THR A 61 9.41 -3.69 8.12
CA THR A 61 9.97 -4.16 6.84
C THR A 61 10.75 -5.46 7.00
N ALA A 62 10.59 -6.17 8.12
CA ALA A 62 11.29 -7.42 8.39
C ALA A 62 10.73 -8.58 7.53
N THR A 63 9.41 -8.61 7.35
CA THR A 63 8.71 -9.62 6.54
C THR A 63 7.62 -8.98 5.69
N ASP A 64 7.22 -9.69 4.64
CA ASP A 64 6.14 -9.27 3.75
C ASP A 64 4.81 -9.09 4.51
N GLU A 65 4.51 -10.00 5.45
CA GLU A 65 3.28 -9.96 6.25
C GLU A 65 3.28 -8.82 7.27
N SER A 66 4.42 -8.56 7.90
CA SER A 66 4.53 -7.44 8.86
C SER A 66 4.36 -6.10 8.16
N LEU A 67 4.92 -5.96 6.96
CA LEU A 67 4.75 -4.75 6.15
C LEU A 67 3.31 -4.62 5.65
N ALA A 68 2.69 -5.72 5.20
CA ALA A 68 1.29 -5.71 4.77
C ALA A 68 0.34 -5.25 5.90
N ARG A 69 0.50 -5.78 7.11
CA ARG A 69 -0.31 -5.37 8.28
C ARG A 69 -0.08 -3.92 8.65
N TYR A 70 1.18 -3.47 8.63
CA TYR A 70 1.52 -2.08 8.92
C TYR A 70 0.86 -1.12 7.92
N LEU A 71 0.99 -1.40 6.61
CA LEU A 71 0.37 -0.57 5.56
C LEU A 71 -1.15 -0.59 5.64
N GLN A 72 -1.76 -1.75 5.91
CA GLN A 72 -3.20 -1.87 6.04
C GLN A 72 -3.72 -1.02 7.22
N ALA A 73 -3.09 -1.14 8.39
CA ALA A 73 -3.45 -0.34 9.56
C ALA A 73 -3.29 1.17 9.28
N ARG A 74 -2.22 1.54 8.55
CA ARG A 74 -1.94 2.94 8.24
C ARG A 74 -2.93 3.54 7.23
N PHE A 75 -3.35 2.77 6.22
CA PHE A 75 -4.33 3.24 5.24
C PHE A 75 -5.73 3.41 5.84
N VAL A 76 -6.12 2.53 6.76
CA VAL A 76 -7.35 2.70 7.55
C VAL A 76 -7.25 3.95 8.42
N ALA A 77 -6.17 4.11 9.18
CA ALA A 77 -6.01 5.24 10.10
C ALA A 77 -5.93 6.61 9.39
N ASP A 78 -5.22 6.69 8.27
CA ASP A 78 -4.95 7.98 7.62
C ASP A 78 -6.06 8.39 6.63
N ASN A 79 -6.81 7.43 6.05
CA ASN A 79 -7.71 7.72 4.92
C ASN A 79 -9.02 6.92 4.91
N ASP A 80 -9.28 6.10 5.93
CA ASP A 80 -10.47 5.23 5.98
C ASP A 80 -10.54 4.27 4.77
N ILE A 81 -9.38 3.82 4.29
CA ILE A 81 -9.26 2.95 3.11
C ILE A 81 -9.24 1.48 3.55
N TYR A 82 -10.24 0.71 3.11
CA TYR A 82 -10.43 -0.70 3.47
C TYR A 82 -10.13 -1.62 2.30
N LEU A 83 -8.88 -2.05 2.20
CA LEU A 83 -8.40 -2.93 1.13
C LEU A 83 -7.69 -4.15 1.71
N ASP A 84 -7.78 -5.27 1.02
CA ASP A 84 -6.92 -6.41 1.30
C ASP A 84 -5.59 -6.24 0.60
N LEU A 85 -4.51 -6.24 1.38
CA LEU A 85 -3.17 -5.98 0.90
C LEU A 85 -2.34 -7.26 0.95
N THR A 86 -1.68 -7.56 -0.16
CA THR A 86 -0.54 -8.47 -0.21
C THR A 86 0.68 -7.65 -0.56
N VAL A 87 1.73 -7.73 0.25
CA VAL A 87 2.99 -7.02 0.02
C VAL A 87 4.08 -8.03 -0.30
N ARG A 88 5.03 -7.61 -1.13
CA ARG A 88 6.27 -8.33 -1.39
C ARG A 88 7.41 -7.35 -1.40
N ILE A 89 8.30 -7.48 -0.43
CA ILE A 89 9.52 -6.68 -0.31
C ILE A 89 10.47 -7.06 -1.46
N GLY A 90 10.95 -6.06 -2.18
CA GLY A 90 12.03 -6.24 -3.14
C GLY A 90 13.34 -6.40 -2.37
N ARG A 91 13.83 -7.64 -2.27
CA ARG A 91 15.17 -7.95 -1.78
C ARG A 91 16.16 -7.98 -2.93
#